data_AF-A0A1Y1JSQ4-F1
#
_entry.id   AF-A0A1Y1JSQ4-F1
#
_cell.length_a   1.000
_cell.length_b   1.000
_cell.length_c   1.000
_cell.angle_alpha   90.00
_cell.angle_beta   90.00
_cell.angle_gamma   90.00
#
_symmetry.space_group_name_H-M   'P 1'
#
loop_
_entity.id
_entity.type
_entity.pdbx_description
1 polymer ?
#
loop_
_entity_poly.entity_id
_entity_poly.type
_entity_poly.pdbx_seq_one_letter_code
_entity_poly.pdbx_strand_id
1 'polypeptide(L)'
;MGRINSYYKYIEDVLPGLPGYVKYKEFNNYANISDETVICNNHGINEAEALKFCRKVEHILRELQNIDNTSTWTERCYYFQHWFYDQIRRRFNGEGKYINSTGISVKLFNAVKEINDKVLKRKPCACYPHYEVNDLKETKDLHDYFKNYSNIDCKSNDKNKCQTFYNYVNYIYKIYQKYIDEYGPDCCWGGEVDQDCQSYFVCKSEFNPKYLLTQLQQEIDRLNTFNSLEINVEGGTLQDTSISTHTQDIEVNLDELTRSLSSHNKSTENTPARMTGNMFNMLNSNLSRFTILIVATVGTYIFLYTYYRVIKNSILVYKYFRILRKCTFNIAQQDSLMITKRTRYIWHIRPQKSVLFNYTFKNIENTCLKLTL
;
A
#
# COMPACT_ATOMS: atom_id res chain seq x y z
N MET A 1 -21.81 5.81 -21.24
CA MET A 1 -21.83 4.38 -20.84
C MET A 1 -20.43 3.85 -21.07
N GLY A 2 -19.54 3.96 -20.06
CA GLY A 2 -18.13 3.60 -20.23
C GLY A 2 -17.96 2.09 -20.37
N ARG A 3 -17.22 1.63 -21.40
CA ARG A 3 -16.91 0.20 -21.59
C ARG A 3 -16.10 -0.30 -20.40
N ILE A 4 -16.72 -1.12 -19.56
CA ILE A 4 -15.98 -2.00 -18.66
C ILE A 4 -15.13 -2.91 -19.56
N ASN A 5 -13.81 -2.85 -19.43
CA ASN A 5 -12.89 -3.73 -20.14
C ASN A 5 -13.31 -5.19 -19.86
N SER A 6 -13.55 -5.96 -20.93
CA SER A 6 -14.12 -7.31 -20.89
C SER A 6 -13.35 -8.27 -19.97
N TYR A 7 -12.06 -8.03 -19.78
CA TYR A 7 -11.21 -8.77 -18.86
C TYR A 7 -11.60 -8.57 -17.38
N TYR A 8 -12.04 -7.38 -16.99
CA TYR A 8 -12.47 -7.10 -15.61
C TYR A 8 -13.79 -7.75 -15.28
N LYS A 9 -14.73 -7.73 -16.23
CA LYS A 9 -15.98 -8.48 -16.09
C LYS A 9 -15.71 -9.97 -15.92
N TYR A 10 -14.77 -10.53 -16.69
CA TYR A 10 -14.36 -11.92 -16.58
C TYR A 10 -13.73 -12.28 -15.21
N ILE A 11 -12.88 -11.41 -14.66
CA ILE A 11 -12.33 -11.61 -13.31
C ILE A 11 -13.44 -11.59 -12.24
N GLU A 12 -14.40 -10.66 -12.34
CA GLU A 12 -15.53 -10.59 -11.41
C GLU A 12 -16.45 -11.82 -11.50
N ASP A 13 -16.60 -12.38 -12.69
CA ASP A 13 -17.44 -13.55 -12.95
C ASP A 13 -16.79 -14.87 -12.49
N VAL A 14 -15.45 -14.97 -12.48
CA VAL A 14 -14.73 -16.21 -12.07
C VAL A 14 -14.30 -16.21 -10.59
N LEU A 15 -14.14 -15.04 -9.97
CA LEU A 15 -13.68 -14.91 -8.58
C LEU A 15 -14.75 -14.76 -7.46
N PRO A 16 -16.08 -14.97 -7.67
CA PRO A 16 -17.07 -14.56 -6.68
C PRO A 16 -17.11 -15.39 -5.38
N GLY A 17 -16.33 -16.48 -5.32
CA GLY A 17 -16.11 -17.32 -4.14
C GLY A 17 -14.89 -16.96 -3.30
N LEU A 18 -14.08 -15.98 -3.72
CA LEU A 18 -12.90 -15.57 -2.96
C LEU A 18 -13.25 -14.66 -1.75
N PRO A 19 -12.50 -14.74 -0.63
CA PRO A 19 -12.80 -14.01 0.60
C PRO A 19 -13.04 -12.50 0.42
N GLY A 20 -12.22 -11.82 -0.38
CA GLY A 20 -12.36 -10.39 -0.64
C GLY A 20 -13.69 -10.05 -1.34
N TYR A 21 -14.15 -10.88 -2.27
CA TYR A 21 -15.41 -10.63 -2.97
C TYR A 21 -16.63 -10.82 -2.06
N VAL A 22 -16.56 -11.77 -1.13
CA VAL A 22 -17.59 -11.95 -0.09
C VAL A 22 -17.73 -10.68 0.75
N LYS A 23 -16.62 -10.04 1.12
CA LYS A 23 -16.65 -8.77 1.88
C LYS A 23 -17.32 -7.63 1.12
N TYR A 24 -17.06 -7.49 -0.17
CA TYR A 24 -17.74 -6.45 -0.97
C TYR A 24 -19.25 -6.72 -1.14
N LYS A 25 -19.69 -7.98 -1.18
CA LYS A 25 -21.12 -8.33 -1.19
C LYS A 25 -21.83 -7.84 0.06
N GLU A 26 -21.19 -7.89 1.23
CA GLU A 26 -21.77 -7.37 2.48
C GLU A 26 -22.18 -5.89 2.30
N PHE A 27 -21.28 -5.04 1.76
CA PHE A 27 -21.59 -3.63 1.48
C PHE A 27 -22.68 -3.44 0.42
N ASN A 28 -22.72 -4.30 -0.59
CA ASN A 28 -23.74 -4.23 -1.63
C ASN A 28 -25.14 -4.62 -1.13
N ASN A 29 -25.24 -5.42 -0.07
CA ASN A 29 -26.51 -5.96 0.41
C ASN A 29 -27.26 -5.05 1.40
N TYR A 30 -26.69 -3.94 1.88
CA TYR A 30 -27.44 -3.00 2.71
C TYR A 30 -28.63 -2.41 1.91
N ALA A 31 -29.84 -2.84 2.25
CA ALA A 31 -31.09 -2.38 1.66
C ALA A 31 -31.65 -1.22 2.48
N ASN A 32 -31.67 -0.01 1.93
CA ASN A 32 -32.41 1.17 2.42
C ASN A 32 -32.63 1.24 3.96
N ILE A 33 -31.55 1.23 4.75
CA ILE A 33 -31.66 1.47 6.20
C ILE A 33 -31.49 2.99 6.43
N SER A 34 -32.56 3.61 6.94
CA SER A 34 -32.79 5.02 7.30
C SER A 34 -33.33 5.95 6.20
N ASP A 35 -34.43 6.63 6.53
CA ASP A 35 -35.12 7.61 5.70
C ASP A 35 -34.68 9.07 5.89
N GLU A 36 -33.73 9.34 6.79
CA GLU A 36 -33.08 10.65 6.87
C GLU A 36 -31.57 10.52 6.94
N THR A 37 -30.90 11.03 5.91
CA THR A 37 -29.45 11.27 5.91
C THR A 37 -29.21 12.76 5.81
N VAL A 38 -29.24 13.41 6.97
CA VAL A 38 -28.98 14.85 7.12
C VAL A 38 -27.69 15.23 6.39
N ILE A 39 -26.63 14.42 6.49
CA ILE A 39 -25.34 14.72 5.86
C ILE A 39 -25.43 14.68 4.33
N CYS A 40 -26.02 13.63 3.75
CA CYS A 40 -26.18 13.52 2.30
C CYS A 40 -27.01 14.67 1.71
N ASN A 41 -28.12 15.01 2.39
CA ASN A 41 -29.01 16.10 1.99
C ASN A 41 -28.30 17.46 2.11
N ASN A 42 -27.52 17.69 3.17
CA ASN A 42 -26.77 18.94 3.37
C ASN A 42 -25.75 19.22 2.27
N HIS A 43 -25.21 18.18 1.64
CA HIS A 43 -24.31 18.32 0.48
C HIS A 43 -25.04 18.46 -0.86
N GLY A 44 -26.39 18.55 -0.86
CA GLY A 44 -27.20 18.70 -2.06
C GLY A 44 -27.12 17.48 -2.98
N ILE A 45 -27.07 16.28 -2.41
CA ILE A 45 -27.11 15.00 -3.14
C ILE A 45 -28.58 14.60 -3.29
N ASN A 46 -29.21 15.02 -4.40
CA ASN A 46 -30.65 14.85 -4.62
C ASN A 46 -30.96 13.79 -5.69
N GLU A 47 -29.99 13.43 -6.53
CA GLU A 47 -30.14 12.41 -7.55
C GLU A 47 -30.39 11.05 -6.88
N ALA A 48 -31.47 10.36 -7.26
CA ALA A 48 -31.95 9.17 -6.54
C ALA A 48 -30.88 8.08 -6.36
N GLU A 49 -30.08 7.80 -7.40
CA GLU A 49 -29.01 6.81 -7.33
C GLU A 49 -27.87 7.23 -6.39
N ALA A 50 -27.42 8.49 -6.50
CA ALA A 50 -26.35 9.02 -5.66
C ALA A 50 -26.79 9.18 -4.20
N LEU A 51 -28.05 9.59 -3.96
CA LEU A 51 -28.62 9.68 -2.62
C LEU A 51 -28.69 8.28 -2.00
N LYS A 52 -29.22 7.28 -2.71
CA LYS A 52 -29.25 5.89 -2.24
C LYS A 52 -27.85 5.37 -1.90
N PHE A 53 -26.86 5.66 -2.75
CA PHE A 53 -25.47 5.30 -2.48
C PHE A 53 -24.91 6.02 -1.26
N CYS A 54 -25.14 7.32 -1.11
CA CYS A 54 -24.70 8.10 0.05
C CYS A 54 -25.30 7.57 1.35
N ARG A 55 -26.60 7.20 1.36
CA ARG A 55 -27.24 6.57 2.53
C ARG A 55 -26.54 5.29 2.97
N LYS A 56 -26.21 4.44 1.99
CA LYS A 56 -25.46 3.20 2.24
C LYS A 56 -24.08 3.48 2.82
N VAL A 57 -23.36 4.46 2.27
CA VAL A 57 -22.05 4.88 2.78
C VAL A 57 -22.13 5.36 4.23
N GLU A 58 -23.10 6.21 4.54
CA GLU A 58 -23.31 6.71 5.91
C GLU A 58 -23.59 5.57 6.89
N HIS A 59 -24.43 4.60 6.50
CA HIS A 59 -24.72 3.44 7.33
C HIS A 59 -23.47 2.60 7.61
N ILE A 60 -22.69 2.25 6.58
CA ILE A 60 -21.46 1.45 6.73
C ILE A 60 -20.45 2.16 7.66
N LEU A 61 -20.26 3.47 7.50
CA LEU A 61 -19.36 4.25 8.35
C LEU A 61 -19.85 4.37 9.80
N ARG A 62 -21.17 4.40 10.04
CA ARG A 62 -21.75 4.36 11.40
C ARG A 62 -21.56 3.01 12.06
N GLU A 63 -21.68 1.90 11.34
CA GLU A 63 -21.38 0.58 11.90
C GLU A 63 -19.90 0.44 12.28
N LEU A 64 -19.00 1.00 11.47
CA LEU A 64 -17.57 1.04 11.78
C LEU A 64 -17.29 1.71 13.14
N GLN A 65 -18.09 2.69 13.55
CA GLN A 65 -17.96 3.35 14.86
C GLN A 65 -18.12 2.36 16.03
N ASN A 66 -18.91 1.30 15.85
CA ASN A 66 -19.24 0.33 16.91
C ASN A 66 -18.23 -0.83 17.01
N ILE A 67 -17.14 -0.80 16.23
CA ILE A 67 -16.10 -1.84 16.26
C ILE A 67 -14.95 -1.40 17.16
N ASP A 68 -14.91 -1.98 18.35
CA ASP A 68 -13.86 -1.71 19.35
C ASP A 68 -12.50 -2.28 18.95
N ASN A 69 -12.48 -3.51 18.39
CA ASN A 69 -11.23 -4.16 18.00
C ASN A 69 -10.54 -3.39 16.87
N THR A 70 -9.32 -2.88 17.12
CA THR A 70 -8.56 -2.09 16.16
C THR A 70 -8.24 -2.84 14.88
N SER A 71 -7.85 -4.12 14.95
CA SER A 71 -7.50 -4.90 13.75
C SER A 71 -8.72 -5.14 12.86
N THR A 72 -9.84 -5.57 13.46
CA THR A 72 -11.11 -5.77 12.73
C THR A 72 -11.64 -4.46 12.14
N TRP A 73 -11.52 -3.36 12.90
CA TRP A 73 -11.90 -2.03 12.42
C TRP A 73 -11.04 -1.62 11.21
N THR A 74 -9.72 -1.76 11.31
CA THR A 74 -8.78 -1.39 10.25
C THR A 74 -9.03 -2.20 8.98
N GLU A 75 -9.23 -3.51 9.13
CA GLU A 75 -9.55 -4.38 8.00
C GLU A 75 -10.86 -3.97 7.31
N ARG A 76 -11.94 -3.77 8.09
CA ARG A 76 -13.23 -3.35 7.52
C ARG A 76 -13.13 -1.96 6.88
N CYS A 77 -12.32 -1.06 7.43
CA CYS A 77 -12.05 0.26 6.83
C CYS A 77 -11.35 0.15 5.47
N TYR A 78 -10.30 -0.69 5.35
CA TYR A 78 -9.62 -0.89 4.06
C TYR A 78 -10.55 -1.45 3.00
N TYR A 79 -11.37 -2.44 3.35
CA TYR A 79 -12.40 -2.95 2.45
C TYR A 79 -13.42 -1.86 2.06
N PHE A 80 -13.85 -1.03 3.01
CA PHE A 80 -14.76 0.09 2.73
C PHE A 80 -14.13 1.10 1.76
N GLN A 81 -12.86 1.48 1.95
CA GLN A 81 -12.18 2.43 1.08
C GLN A 81 -12.14 1.92 -0.36
N HIS A 82 -11.67 0.69 -0.57
CA HIS A 82 -11.61 0.08 -1.90
C HIS A 82 -12.99 -0.07 -2.55
N TRP A 83 -14.00 -0.46 -1.75
CA TRP A 83 -15.39 -0.52 -2.21
C TRP A 83 -15.91 0.86 -2.62
N PHE A 84 -15.74 1.88 -1.78
CA PHE A 84 -16.20 3.23 -2.04
C PHE A 84 -15.61 3.78 -3.34
N TYR A 85 -14.29 3.68 -3.52
CA TYR A 85 -13.61 4.10 -4.74
C TYR A 85 -14.10 3.34 -5.98
N ASP A 86 -14.29 2.02 -5.88
CA ASP A 86 -14.82 1.20 -6.97
C ASP A 86 -16.24 1.63 -7.39
N GLN A 87 -17.11 1.91 -6.42
CA GLN A 87 -18.46 2.40 -6.69
C GLN A 87 -18.46 3.80 -7.33
N ILE A 88 -17.65 4.73 -6.82
CA ILE A 88 -17.48 6.07 -7.42
C ILE A 88 -16.98 5.94 -8.86
N ARG A 89 -15.91 5.17 -9.07
CA ARG A 89 -15.33 4.96 -10.40
C ARG A 89 -16.35 4.46 -11.42
N ARG A 90 -17.15 3.47 -11.04
CA ARG A 90 -18.09 2.80 -11.96
C ARG A 90 -19.34 3.62 -12.27
N ARG A 91 -19.84 4.39 -11.30
CA ARG A 91 -21.18 5.02 -11.39
C ARG A 91 -21.16 6.52 -11.44
N PHE A 92 -20.20 7.16 -10.79
CA PHE A 92 -20.23 8.59 -10.49
C PHE A 92 -19.05 9.37 -11.08
N ASN A 93 -18.04 8.70 -11.65
CA ASN A 93 -16.83 9.37 -12.15
C ASN A 93 -16.89 9.78 -13.63
N GLY A 94 -17.83 9.24 -14.42
CA GLY A 94 -17.84 9.42 -15.87
C GLY A 94 -16.53 8.92 -16.51
N GLU A 95 -15.98 9.67 -17.46
CA GLU A 95 -14.73 9.35 -18.18
C GLU A 95 -13.52 10.15 -17.66
N GLY A 96 -13.64 10.76 -16.48
CA GLY A 96 -12.60 11.61 -15.92
C GLY A 96 -11.37 10.85 -15.42
N LYS A 97 -10.19 11.46 -15.57
CA LYS A 97 -8.90 10.89 -15.16
C LYS A 97 -8.78 10.70 -13.64
N TYR A 98 -9.32 11.64 -12.86
CA TYR A 98 -9.28 11.64 -11.40
C TYR A 98 -10.65 11.28 -10.82
N ILE A 99 -10.68 10.67 -9.64
CA ILE A 99 -11.92 10.12 -9.05
C ILE A 99 -12.98 11.19 -8.68
N ASN A 100 -12.58 12.46 -8.58
CA ASN A 100 -13.46 13.59 -8.29
C ASN A 100 -13.86 14.39 -9.55
N SER A 101 -13.82 13.79 -10.73
CA SER A 101 -14.01 14.52 -11.98
C SER A 101 -15.45 15.04 -12.20
N THR A 102 -16.43 14.64 -11.38
CA THR A 102 -17.82 15.08 -11.52
C THR A 102 -18.29 15.83 -10.28
N GLY A 103 -19.29 16.70 -10.45
CA GLY A 103 -19.90 17.40 -9.32
C GLY A 103 -20.50 16.44 -8.29
N ILE A 104 -21.06 15.30 -8.73
CA ILE A 104 -21.66 14.31 -7.84
C ILE A 104 -20.59 13.54 -7.05
N SER A 105 -19.45 13.17 -7.66
CA SER A 105 -18.37 12.51 -6.93
C SER A 105 -17.74 13.43 -5.88
N VAL A 106 -17.53 14.72 -6.21
CA VAL A 106 -17.07 15.73 -5.23
C VAL A 106 -18.00 15.80 -4.03
N LYS A 107 -19.33 15.86 -4.25
CA LYS A 107 -20.31 15.88 -3.15
C LYS A 107 -20.25 14.62 -2.28
N LEU A 108 -20.09 13.44 -2.90
CA LEU A 108 -19.96 12.17 -2.18
C LEU A 108 -18.71 12.12 -1.30
N PHE A 109 -17.56 12.59 -1.80
CA PHE A 109 -16.34 12.70 -0.99
C PHE A 109 -16.49 13.68 0.18
N ASN A 110 -17.16 14.81 -0.04
CA ASN A 110 -17.45 15.77 1.04
C ASN A 110 -18.34 15.17 2.12
N ALA A 111 -19.36 14.39 1.73
CA ALA A 111 -20.21 13.67 2.68
C ALA A 111 -19.41 12.65 3.50
N VAL A 112 -18.55 11.85 2.86
CA VAL A 112 -17.65 10.91 3.57
C VAL A 112 -16.73 11.63 4.54
N LYS A 113 -16.17 12.79 4.16
CA LYS A 113 -15.35 13.61 5.04
C LYS A 113 -16.16 14.08 6.26
N GLU A 114 -17.36 14.63 6.06
CA GLU A 114 -18.21 15.08 7.15
C GLU A 114 -18.62 13.95 8.10
N ILE A 115 -18.93 12.75 7.57
CA ILE A 115 -19.21 11.57 8.38
C ILE A 115 -17.99 11.19 9.22
N ASN A 116 -16.81 11.17 8.62
CA ASN A 116 -15.57 10.89 9.34
C ASN A 116 -15.35 11.87 10.50
N ASP A 117 -15.51 13.16 10.24
CA ASP A 117 -15.29 14.22 11.23
C ASP A 117 -16.33 14.18 12.37
N LYS A 118 -17.61 13.94 12.05
CA LYS A 118 -18.72 14.00 13.02
C LYS A 118 -19.01 12.68 13.74
N VAL A 119 -18.91 11.55 13.03
CA VAL A 119 -19.32 10.22 13.50
C VAL A 119 -18.11 9.45 14.02
N LEU A 120 -17.11 9.23 13.18
CA LEU A 120 -15.93 8.43 13.52
C LEU A 120 -14.90 9.19 14.37
N LYS A 121 -14.88 10.53 14.28
CA LYS A 121 -14.10 11.45 15.10
C LYS A 121 -12.62 11.09 15.16
N ARG A 122 -12.20 10.39 16.23
CA ARG A 122 -10.80 10.08 16.55
C ARG A 122 -10.26 8.87 15.77
N LYS A 123 -11.12 8.10 15.10
CA LYS A 123 -10.73 6.91 14.34
C LYS A 123 -11.32 7.00 12.92
N PRO A 124 -10.88 7.96 12.08
CA PRO A 124 -11.47 8.18 10.77
C PRO A 124 -11.08 7.08 9.78
N CYS A 125 -12.05 6.61 9.00
CA CYS A 125 -11.87 5.83 7.79
C CYS A 125 -11.99 6.75 6.56
N ALA A 126 -10.93 7.50 6.28
CA ALA A 126 -10.94 8.58 5.29
C ALA A 126 -10.84 8.06 3.84
N CYS A 127 -11.49 8.76 2.91
CA CYS A 127 -11.31 8.61 1.46
C CYS A 127 -11.01 9.98 0.85
N TYR A 128 -9.96 10.09 0.03
CA TYR A 128 -9.50 11.35 -0.55
C TYR A 128 -9.88 11.47 -2.04
N PRO A 129 -10.27 12.67 -2.50
CA PRO A 129 -10.86 12.85 -3.83
C PRO A 129 -9.83 12.97 -4.99
N HIS A 130 -8.53 12.92 -4.73
CA HIS A 130 -7.52 13.38 -5.70
C HIS A 130 -6.74 12.27 -6.41
N TYR A 131 -7.13 11.01 -6.24
CA TYR A 131 -6.43 9.89 -6.88
C TYR A 131 -6.82 9.72 -8.35
N GLU A 132 -5.85 9.26 -9.15
CA GLU A 132 -6.13 8.79 -10.50
C GLU A 132 -6.95 7.50 -10.45
N VAL A 133 -7.88 7.37 -11.39
CA VAL A 133 -8.81 6.24 -11.46
C VAL A 133 -8.09 4.90 -11.63
N ASN A 134 -6.98 4.89 -12.38
CA ASN A 134 -6.19 3.69 -12.63
C ASN A 134 -5.45 3.23 -11.38
N ASP A 135 -4.92 4.16 -10.57
CA ASP A 135 -4.22 3.81 -9.33
C ASP A 135 -5.18 3.20 -8.31
N LEU A 136 -6.40 3.74 -8.17
CA LEU A 136 -7.44 3.19 -7.29
C LEU A 136 -7.86 1.76 -7.69
N LYS A 137 -7.77 1.46 -8.98
CA LYS A 137 -8.09 0.15 -9.53
C LYS A 137 -6.96 -0.84 -9.24
N GLU A 138 -5.71 -0.44 -9.52
CA GLU A 138 -4.52 -1.26 -9.27
C GLU A 138 -4.33 -1.54 -7.78
N THR A 139 -4.50 -0.53 -6.90
CA THR A 139 -4.44 -0.72 -5.44
C THR A 139 -5.53 -1.64 -4.92
N LYS A 140 -6.77 -1.54 -5.43
CA LYS A 140 -7.83 -2.51 -5.09
C LYS A 140 -7.44 -3.92 -5.54
N ASP A 141 -6.92 -4.08 -6.75
CA ASP A 141 -6.56 -5.40 -7.30
C ASP A 141 -5.40 -6.04 -6.49
N LEU A 142 -4.44 -5.24 -6.02
CA LEU A 142 -3.40 -5.67 -5.09
C LEU A 142 -3.98 -6.06 -3.72
N HIS A 143 -4.86 -5.24 -3.13
CA HIS A 143 -5.54 -5.57 -1.88
C HIS A 143 -6.25 -6.92 -1.97
N ASP A 144 -7.05 -7.10 -3.03
CA ASP A 144 -7.82 -8.32 -3.27
C ASP A 144 -6.88 -9.52 -3.42
N TYR A 145 -5.77 -9.38 -4.13
CA TYR A 145 -4.77 -10.45 -4.25
C TYR A 145 -4.25 -10.91 -2.89
N PHE A 146 -3.78 -9.99 -2.04
CA PHE A 146 -3.23 -10.36 -0.73
C PHE A 146 -4.29 -11.00 0.16
N LYS A 147 -5.52 -10.49 0.13
CA LYS A 147 -6.64 -11.05 0.89
C LYS A 147 -7.11 -12.42 0.41
N ASN A 148 -6.88 -12.72 -0.86
CA ASN A 148 -7.30 -13.97 -1.46
C ASN A 148 -6.16 -14.98 -1.64
N TYR A 149 -4.91 -14.60 -1.37
CA TYR A 149 -3.71 -15.38 -1.67
C TYR A 149 -3.84 -16.86 -1.29
N SER A 150 -4.26 -17.14 -0.05
CA SER A 150 -4.39 -18.51 0.48
C SER A 150 -5.49 -19.36 -0.20
N ASN A 151 -6.36 -18.73 -0.98
CA ASN A 151 -7.49 -19.35 -1.68
C ASN A 151 -7.24 -19.46 -3.19
N ILE A 152 -6.08 -18.99 -3.67
CA ILE A 152 -5.67 -19.10 -5.08
C ILE A 152 -4.81 -20.36 -5.19
N ASP A 153 -5.46 -21.49 -5.49
CA ASP A 153 -4.78 -22.76 -5.69
C ASP A 153 -5.49 -23.62 -6.76
N CYS A 154 -4.83 -24.69 -7.20
CA CYS A 154 -5.35 -25.61 -8.20
C CYS A 154 -5.87 -26.92 -7.60
N LYS A 155 -6.25 -26.94 -6.31
CA LYS A 155 -6.62 -28.19 -5.60
C LYS A 155 -7.84 -28.90 -6.17
N SER A 156 -8.72 -28.21 -6.89
CA SER A 156 -9.96 -28.80 -7.41
C SER A 156 -9.77 -29.65 -8.68
N ASN A 157 -8.54 -29.88 -9.16
CA ASN A 157 -8.21 -30.52 -10.45
C ASN A 157 -8.93 -29.90 -11.67
N ASP A 158 -9.54 -28.73 -11.50
CA ASP A 158 -10.22 -27.99 -12.56
C ASP A 158 -9.17 -27.16 -13.30
N LYS A 159 -8.72 -27.69 -14.44
CA LYS A 159 -7.73 -27.04 -15.30
C LYS A 159 -8.17 -25.65 -15.74
N ASN A 160 -9.45 -25.43 -16.04
CA ASN A 160 -9.93 -24.12 -16.48
C ASN A 160 -9.83 -23.10 -15.35
N LYS A 161 -10.27 -23.47 -14.14
CA LYS A 161 -10.14 -22.63 -12.96
C LYS A 161 -8.68 -22.32 -12.62
N CYS A 162 -7.80 -23.33 -12.69
CA CYS A 162 -6.37 -23.18 -12.46
C CYS A 162 -5.75 -22.21 -13.49
N GLN A 163 -6.11 -22.33 -14.76
CA GLN A 163 -5.69 -21.40 -15.81
C GLN A 163 -6.21 -19.97 -15.57
N THR A 164 -7.44 -19.80 -15.07
CA THR A 164 -7.95 -18.49 -14.69
C THR A 164 -7.16 -17.88 -13.55
N PHE A 165 -6.82 -18.66 -12.51
CA PHE A 165 -5.96 -18.18 -11.43
C PHE A 165 -4.57 -17.79 -11.95
N TYR A 166 -3.95 -18.59 -12.81
CA TYR A 166 -2.67 -18.24 -13.42
C TYR A 166 -2.74 -16.91 -14.16
N ASN A 167 -3.78 -16.71 -14.98
CA ASN A 167 -3.99 -15.47 -15.73
C ASN A 167 -4.22 -14.26 -14.79
N TYR A 168 -4.98 -14.44 -13.72
CA TYR A 168 -5.21 -13.42 -12.70
C TYR A 168 -3.91 -13.04 -11.97
N VAL A 169 -3.16 -14.03 -11.46
CA VAL A 169 -1.90 -13.77 -10.75
C VAL A 169 -0.86 -13.16 -11.69
N ASN A 170 -0.85 -13.51 -12.97
CA ASN A 170 0.05 -12.90 -13.96
C ASN A 170 -0.27 -11.43 -14.21
N TYR A 171 -1.56 -11.08 -14.22
CA TYR A 171 -1.99 -9.68 -14.24
C TYR A 171 -1.53 -8.94 -12.98
N ILE A 172 -1.76 -9.51 -11.80
CA ILE A 172 -1.32 -8.93 -10.53
C ILE A 172 0.20 -8.78 -10.47
N TYR A 173 0.96 -9.74 -10.98
CA TYR A 173 2.43 -9.69 -10.99
C TYR A 173 2.94 -8.43 -11.71
N LYS A 174 2.34 -8.05 -12.83
CA LYS A 174 2.73 -6.83 -13.56
C LYS A 174 2.47 -5.57 -12.74
N ILE A 175 1.33 -5.50 -12.05
CA ILE A 175 1.01 -4.38 -11.15
C ILE A 175 1.98 -4.37 -9.98
N TYR A 176 2.20 -5.51 -9.34
CA TYR A 176 3.10 -5.66 -8.21
C TYR A 176 4.54 -5.22 -8.55
N GLN A 177 5.04 -5.58 -9.74
CA GLN A 177 6.34 -5.09 -10.23
C GLN A 177 6.37 -3.58 -10.42
N LYS A 178 5.35 -2.99 -11.08
CA LYS A 178 5.22 -1.54 -11.20
C LYS A 178 5.30 -0.89 -9.83
N TYR A 179 4.55 -1.40 -8.85
CA TYR A 179 4.54 -0.84 -7.51
C TYR A 179 5.86 -1.00 -6.78
N ILE A 180 6.59 -2.10 -6.96
CA ILE A 180 7.95 -2.25 -6.40
C ILE A 180 8.93 -1.27 -7.06
N ASP A 181 8.90 -1.15 -8.38
CA ASP A 181 9.89 -0.36 -9.13
C ASP A 181 9.65 1.15 -8.98
N GLU A 182 8.38 1.56 -8.92
CA GLU A 182 7.95 2.97 -8.83
C GLU A 182 7.81 3.45 -7.38
N TYR A 183 7.23 2.62 -6.49
CA TYR A 183 6.87 2.98 -5.12
C TYR A 183 7.48 2.07 -4.04
N GLY A 184 8.07 0.93 -4.39
CA GLY A 184 8.63 -0.06 -3.46
C GLY A 184 9.67 0.48 -2.47
N PRO A 185 10.55 1.44 -2.83
CA PRO A 185 11.43 2.06 -1.84
C PRO A 185 10.71 2.93 -0.79
N ASP A 186 9.44 3.27 -1.04
CA ASP A 186 8.60 4.08 -0.15
C ASP A 186 7.58 3.20 0.60
N CYS A 187 6.98 2.18 -0.05
CA CYS A 187 6.04 1.27 0.62
C CYS A 187 6.70 0.22 1.53
N CYS A 188 7.91 -0.23 1.20
CA CYS A 188 8.59 -1.32 1.90
C CYS A 188 9.97 -0.88 2.37
N TRP A 189 10.04 -0.26 3.55
CA TRP A 189 11.29 0.17 4.15
C TRP A 189 11.64 -0.70 5.37
N GLY A 190 12.80 -1.36 5.34
CA GLY A 190 13.23 -2.23 6.45
C GLY A 190 12.36 -3.46 6.68
N GLY A 191 11.50 -3.82 5.72
CA GLY A 191 10.52 -4.92 5.86
C GLY A 191 9.17 -4.49 6.45
N GLU A 192 9.03 -3.23 6.84
CA GLU A 192 7.76 -2.66 7.32
C GLU A 192 6.98 -2.00 6.18
N VAL A 193 5.65 -2.02 6.28
CA VAL A 193 4.74 -1.42 5.31
C VAL A 193 4.47 0.03 5.71
N ASP A 194 4.75 0.97 4.82
CA ASP A 194 4.42 2.37 5.01
C ASP A 194 2.91 2.59 5.18
N GLN A 195 2.54 3.56 6.02
CA GLN A 195 1.15 3.85 6.38
C GLN A 195 0.25 4.06 5.17
N ASP A 196 0.75 4.72 4.12
CA ASP A 196 -0.03 5.01 2.91
C ASP A 196 -0.26 3.76 2.05
N CYS A 197 0.51 2.69 2.28
CA CYS A 197 0.44 1.43 1.52
C CYS A 197 -0.28 0.30 2.28
N GLN A 198 -0.50 0.45 3.59
CA GLN A 198 -1.08 -0.60 4.44
C GLN A 198 -2.44 -1.11 3.96
N SER A 199 -3.20 -0.28 3.26
CA SER A 199 -4.53 -0.67 2.76
C SER A 199 -4.48 -1.59 1.54
N TYR A 200 -3.34 -1.75 0.86
CA TYR A 200 -3.27 -2.56 -0.37
C TYR A 200 -1.99 -3.35 -0.57
N PHE A 201 -0.94 -3.13 0.23
CA PHE A 201 0.36 -3.76 0.03
C PHE A 201 0.82 -4.55 1.25
N VAL A 202 1.54 -5.65 1.01
CA VAL A 202 2.18 -6.47 2.04
C VAL A 202 3.64 -6.68 1.67
N CYS A 203 4.55 -6.23 2.54
CA CYS A 203 6.01 -6.27 2.35
C CYS A 203 6.64 -7.58 2.83
N LYS A 204 6.07 -8.72 2.45
CA LYS A 204 6.66 -10.05 2.72
C LYS A 204 6.88 -10.80 1.42
N SER A 205 8.05 -11.40 1.28
CA SER A 205 8.47 -12.09 0.06
C SER A 205 7.58 -13.29 -0.28
N GLU A 206 7.02 -13.98 0.72
CA GLU A 206 6.09 -15.10 0.54
C GLU A 206 4.87 -14.75 -0.31
N PHE A 207 4.40 -13.50 -0.25
CA PHE A 207 3.26 -13.03 -1.04
C PHE A 207 3.66 -12.49 -2.42
N ASN A 208 4.93 -12.60 -2.84
CA ASN A 208 5.33 -12.16 -4.18
C ASN A 208 4.62 -13.03 -5.24
N PRO A 209 3.83 -12.42 -6.17
CA PRO A 209 3.08 -13.16 -7.19
C PRO A 209 3.93 -14.07 -8.06
N LYS A 210 5.23 -13.81 -8.20
CA LYS A 210 6.15 -14.67 -8.95
C LYS A 210 6.21 -16.10 -8.42
N TYR A 211 6.21 -16.27 -7.09
CA TYR A 211 6.25 -17.59 -6.47
C TYR A 211 4.96 -18.35 -6.76
N LEU A 212 3.82 -17.70 -6.58
CA LEU A 212 2.51 -18.30 -6.85
C LEU A 212 2.35 -18.64 -8.34
N LEU A 213 2.84 -17.79 -9.25
CA LEU A 213 2.85 -18.11 -10.69
C LEU A 213 3.61 -19.39 -11.01
N THR A 214 4.77 -19.59 -10.38
CA THR A 214 5.57 -20.80 -10.59
C THR A 214 4.83 -22.03 -10.08
N GLN A 215 4.18 -21.94 -8.92
CA GLN A 215 3.36 -23.03 -8.38
C GLN A 215 2.17 -23.36 -9.28
N LEU A 216 1.41 -22.34 -9.72
CA LEU A 216 0.27 -22.54 -10.60
C LEU A 216 0.67 -23.15 -11.94
N GLN A 217 1.81 -22.73 -12.52
CA GLN A 217 2.33 -23.32 -13.76
C GLN A 217 2.66 -24.81 -13.59
N GLN A 218 3.32 -25.18 -12.49
CA GLN A 218 3.65 -26.58 -12.21
C GLN A 218 2.40 -27.46 -12.09
N GLU A 219 1.34 -26.95 -11.43
CA GLU A 219 0.07 -27.67 -11.34
C GLU A 219 -0.64 -27.78 -12.69
N ILE A 220 -0.60 -26.75 -13.54
CA ILE A 220 -1.13 -26.81 -14.91
C ILE A 220 -0.40 -27.89 -15.72
N ASP A 221 0.94 -27.93 -15.65
CA ASP A 221 1.76 -28.90 -16.36
C ASP A 221 1.46 -30.33 -15.88
N ARG A 222 1.34 -30.51 -14.56
CA ARG A 222 0.91 -31.77 -13.95
C ARG A 222 -0.44 -32.22 -14.49
N LEU A 223 -1.46 -31.35 -14.46
CA LEU A 223 -2.81 -31.66 -14.97
C LEU A 223 -2.80 -31.99 -16.47
N ASN A 224 -1.94 -31.33 -17.26
CA ASN A 224 -1.78 -31.66 -18.68
C ASN A 224 -1.22 -33.08 -18.87
N THR A 225 -0.24 -33.49 -18.06
CA THR A 225 0.30 -34.85 -18.09
C THR A 225 -0.74 -35.89 -17.68
N PHE A 226 -1.49 -35.67 -16.59
CA PHE A 226 -2.57 -36.59 -16.18
C PHE A 226 -3.62 -36.80 -17.28
N ASN A 227 -4.14 -35.71 -17.86
CA ASN A 227 -5.14 -35.82 -18.93
C ASN A 227 -4.58 -36.56 -20.16
N SER A 228 -3.30 -36.37 -20.49
CA SER A 228 -2.67 -37.10 -21.59
C SER A 228 -2.54 -38.60 -21.30
N LEU A 229 -2.31 -38.98 -20.04
CA LEU A 229 -2.26 -40.38 -19.61
C LEU A 229 -3.64 -41.02 -19.62
N GLU A 230 -4.68 -40.33 -19.15
CA GLU A 230 -6.06 -40.83 -19.19
C GLU A 230 -6.54 -41.08 -20.63
N ILE A 231 -6.28 -40.15 -21.55
CA ILE A 231 -6.59 -40.31 -22.98
C ILE A 231 -5.85 -41.52 -23.58
N ASN A 232 -4.62 -41.79 -23.15
CA ASN A 232 -3.84 -42.93 -23.62
C ASN A 232 -4.26 -44.27 -22.97
N VAL A 233 -4.79 -44.25 -21.75
CA VAL A 233 -5.32 -45.44 -21.04
C VAL A 233 -6.71 -45.82 -21.57
N GLU A 234 -7.55 -44.86 -21.93
CA GLU A 234 -8.80 -45.15 -22.67
C GLU A 234 -8.52 -45.78 -24.05
N GLY A 235 -7.32 -45.58 -24.60
CA GLY A 235 -6.83 -46.20 -25.83
C GLY A 235 -5.92 -47.43 -25.65
N GLY A 236 -5.62 -47.87 -24.42
CA GLY A 236 -4.56 -48.86 -24.17
C GLY A 236 -4.83 -49.77 -22.97
N THR A 237 -4.89 -51.08 -23.23
CA THR A 237 -4.96 -52.14 -22.20
C THR A 237 -3.79 -52.09 -21.22
N LEU A 238 -4.11 -52.11 -19.92
CA LEU A 238 -3.17 -52.08 -18.78
C LEU A 238 -2.36 -53.38 -18.63
N GLN A 239 -1.07 -53.22 -18.31
CA GLN A 239 -0.31 -54.19 -17.52
C GLN A 239 0.29 -53.47 -16.31
N ASP A 240 -0.05 -53.98 -15.12
CA ASP A 240 0.41 -53.51 -13.82
C ASP A 240 1.91 -53.75 -13.61
N THR A 241 2.57 -52.82 -12.91
CA THR A 241 3.64 -53.20 -11.97
C THR A 241 3.72 -52.19 -10.82
N SER A 242 3.57 -52.72 -9.61
CA SER A 242 3.69 -52.08 -8.30
C SER A 242 5.12 -51.70 -7.93
N ILE A 243 5.33 -50.55 -7.27
CA ILE A 243 6.55 -50.27 -6.48
C ILE A 243 6.17 -49.75 -5.09
N SER A 244 6.79 -50.38 -4.09
CA SER A 244 6.71 -50.13 -2.65
C SER A 244 7.63 -48.97 -2.21
N THR A 245 7.22 -48.20 -1.19
CA THR A 245 8.13 -47.38 -0.38
C THR A 245 7.84 -47.54 1.11
N HIS A 246 8.92 -47.75 1.86
CA HIS A 246 9.00 -47.84 3.32
C HIS A 246 9.71 -46.57 3.82
N THR A 247 9.15 -45.88 4.82
CA THR A 247 9.91 -44.96 5.70
C THR A 247 9.35 -45.02 7.12
N GLN A 248 10.23 -45.06 8.11
CA GLN A 248 9.93 -45.03 9.54
C GLN A 248 10.76 -43.91 10.21
N ASP A 249 10.17 -43.37 11.26
CA ASP A 249 10.40 -42.11 12.00
C ASP A 249 11.76 -41.97 12.69
N ILE A 250 12.15 -40.76 13.16
CA ILE A 250 12.60 -40.45 14.54
C ILE A 250 12.42 -38.95 14.87
N GLU A 251 11.79 -38.67 16.01
CA GLU A 251 11.69 -37.40 16.76
C GLU A 251 12.70 -37.40 17.93
N VAL A 252 13.32 -36.25 18.28
CA VAL A 252 14.02 -36.04 19.57
C VAL A 252 13.88 -34.57 20.02
N ASN A 253 13.50 -34.39 21.28
CA ASN A 253 13.50 -33.15 22.07
C ASN A 253 14.61 -33.23 23.15
N LEU A 254 15.22 -32.10 23.56
CA LEU A 254 15.98 -32.00 24.81
C LEU A 254 16.07 -30.55 25.35
N ASP A 255 15.82 -30.41 26.65
CA ASP A 255 15.64 -29.23 27.49
C ASP A 255 16.93 -28.50 27.99
N GLU A 256 16.67 -27.40 28.71
CA GLU A 256 17.49 -26.64 29.70
C GLU A 256 18.45 -25.54 29.18
N LEU A 257 18.57 -24.34 29.80
CA LEU A 257 18.67 -24.00 31.23
C LEU A 257 18.35 -22.49 31.50
N THR A 258 18.28 -22.10 32.77
CA THR A 258 17.50 -20.99 33.38
C THR A 258 18.28 -19.72 33.79
N ARG A 259 17.56 -18.56 33.86
CA ARG A 259 17.57 -17.43 34.86
C ARG A 259 18.92 -16.69 35.21
N SER A 260 19.02 -15.34 35.25
CA SER A 260 18.37 -14.43 36.23
C SER A 260 18.89 -12.94 36.21
N LEU A 261 18.02 -12.00 36.66
CA LEU A 261 18.22 -10.69 37.38
C LEU A 261 18.89 -9.47 36.68
N SER A 262 18.65 -8.17 36.97
CA SER A 262 17.60 -7.30 37.59
C SER A 262 18.14 -5.84 37.73
N SER A 263 17.25 -4.83 37.61
CA SER A 263 17.30 -3.46 38.25
C SER A 263 18.27 -2.39 37.69
N HIS A 264 18.12 -1.06 37.81
CA HIS A 264 17.09 -0.06 38.18
C HIS A 264 17.68 1.36 37.96
N ASN A 265 16.82 2.39 37.73
CA ASN A 265 16.83 3.75 38.34
C ASN A 265 16.55 4.98 37.42
N LYS A 266 15.76 5.88 38.01
CA LYS A 266 15.11 7.12 37.52
C LYS A 266 15.15 8.16 38.65
N SER A 267 15.35 9.45 38.36
CA SER A 267 14.97 10.63 39.21
C SER A 267 15.45 11.94 38.53
N THR A 268 14.57 12.86 38.08
CA THR A 268 13.94 14.06 38.74
C THR A 268 14.71 15.38 38.49
N GLU A 269 14.18 16.37 37.75
CA GLU A 269 13.36 17.58 38.12
C GLU A 269 14.16 18.88 38.29
N ASN A 270 13.66 20.02 37.74
CA ASN A 270 13.43 21.33 38.39
C ASN A 270 13.29 22.53 37.41
N THR A 271 12.24 23.35 37.61
CA THR A 271 12.00 24.74 37.10
C THR A 271 11.66 25.61 38.33
N PRO A 272 11.80 26.96 38.39
CA PRO A 272 10.76 27.90 37.84
C PRO A 272 11.14 29.41 37.58
N ALA A 273 10.29 30.09 36.79
CA ALA A 273 9.66 31.43 36.96
C ALA A 273 10.38 32.83 36.82
N ARG A 274 9.88 33.59 35.81
CA ARG A 274 9.21 34.94 35.85
C ARG A 274 10.02 36.25 36.05
N MET A 275 9.97 37.14 35.04
CA MET A 275 9.84 38.61 35.19
C MET A 275 9.24 39.23 33.92
N THR A 276 7.94 39.50 33.92
CA THR A 276 7.24 40.33 32.92
C THR A 276 6.70 41.56 33.62
N GLY A 277 7.44 42.66 33.51
CA GLY A 277 7.03 43.98 33.97
C GLY A 277 7.77 45.02 33.16
N ASN A 278 7.01 45.98 32.61
CA ASN A 278 7.48 47.26 32.03
C ASN A 278 7.66 47.35 30.49
N MET A 279 6.70 46.88 29.68
CA MET A 279 6.67 47.26 28.25
C MET A 279 5.39 48.00 27.81
N PHE A 280 4.43 48.26 28.71
CA PHE A 280 3.09 48.71 28.32
C PHE A 280 2.83 50.22 28.48
N ASN A 281 3.84 51.09 28.34
CA ASN A 281 3.64 52.55 28.38
C ASN A 281 4.39 53.32 27.27
N MET A 282 4.53 52.73 26.08
CA MET A 282 5.12 53.43 24.93
C MET A 282 4.38 53.25 23.60
N LEU A 283 3.08 52.91 23.64
CA LEU A 283 2.28 52.67 22.42
C LEU A 283 1.04 53.56 22.36
N ASN A 284 1.23 54.89 22.38
CA ASN A 284 0.11 55.79 22.07
C ASN A 284 0.50 57.03 21.25
N SER A 285 1.38 56.85 20.25
CA SER A 285 1.58 57.86 19.20
C SER A 285 1.40 57.24 17.82
N ASN A 286 0.86 58.00 16.86
CA ASN A 286 0.68 57.57 15.47
C ASN A 286 2.00 57.05 14.84
N LEU A 287 3.15 57.53 15.32
CA LEU A 287 4.48 57.09 14.90
C LEU A 287 4.73 55.59 15.21
N SER A 288 4.32 55.11 16.39
CA SER A 288 4.50 53.71 16.80
C SER A 288 3.67 52.72 15.97
N ARG A 289 2.48 53.13 15.51
CA ARG A 289 1.61 52.30 14.67
C ARG A 289 2.23 52.09 13.28
N PHE A 290 2.80 53.13 12.68
CA PHE A 290 3.49 53.00 11.40
C PHE A 290 4.76 52.14 11.51
N THR A 291 5.52 52.26 12.60
CA THR A 291 6.71 51.41 12.82
C THR A 291 6.33 49.93 12.96
N ILE A 292 5.26 49.60 13.68
CA ILE A 292 4.79 48.20 13.81
C ILE A 292 4.34 47.63 12.47
N LEU A 293 3.64 48.41 11.66
CA LEU A 293 3.20 47.97 10.32
C LEU A 293 4.40 47.70 9.39
N ILE A 294 5.42 48.56 9.43
CA ILE A 294 6.64 48.37 8.62
C ILE A 294 7.40 47.12 9.09
N VAL A 295 7.57 46.92 10.40
CA VAL A 295 8.26 45.73 10.92
C VAL A 295 7.48 44.45 10.61
N ALA A 296 6.15 44.46 10.71
CA ALA A 296 5.30 43.30 10.40
C ALA A 296 5.35 42.92 8.91
N THR A 297 5.31 43.91 8.02
CA THR A 297 5.39 43.69 6.58
C THR A 297 6.77 43.17 6.16
N VAL A 298 7.85 43.79 6.64
CA VAL A 298 9.22 43.32 6.38
C VAL A 298 9.45 41.92 6.97
N GLY A 299 8.96 41.67 8.19
CA GLY A 299 9.04 40.35 8.82
C GLY A 299 8.31 39.27 8.04
N THR A 300 7.13 39.59 7.48
CA THR A 300 6.37 38.66 6.62
C THR A 300 7.14 38.36 5.33
N TYR A 301 7.74 39.37 4.70
CA TYR A 301 8.58 39.16 3.51
C TYR A 301 9.81 38.30 3.79
N ILE A 302 10.50 38.52 4.92
CA ILE A 302 11.65 37.70 5.33
C ILE A 302 11.21 36.26 5.65
N PHE A 303 10.08 36.09 6.34
CA PHE A 303 9.52 34.77 6.62
C PHE A 303 9.17 34.03 5.32
N LEU A 304 8.47 34.67 4.38
CA LEU A 304 8.15 34.06 3.09
C LEU A 304 9.40 33.75 2.25
N TYR A 305 10.41 34.62 2.27
CA TYR A 305 11.68 34.40 1.59
C TYR A 305 12.44 33.21 2.19
N THR A 306 12.55 33.14 3.51
CA THR A 306 13.22 32.03 4.21
C THR A 306 12.44 30.72 4.03
N TYR A 307 11.11 30.75 4.16
CA TYR A 307 10.23 29.62 3.89
C TYR A 307 10.37 29.11 2.46
N TYR A 308 10.32 30.01 1.47
CA TYR A 308 10.51 29.65 0.06
C TYR A 308 11.92 29.13 -0.22
N ARG A 309 12.97 29.73 0.37
CA ARG A 309 14.35 29.27 0.25
C ARG A 309 14.54 27.87 0.87
N VAL A 310 13.94 27.62 2.04
CA VAL A 310 13.95 26.30 2.69
C VAL A 310 13.20 25.29 1.82
N ILE A 311 11.99 25.58 1.34
CA ILE A 311 11.23 24.68 0.46
C ILE A 311 12.00 24.38 -0.83
N LYS A 312 12.56 25.40 -1.50
CA LYS A 312 13.34 25.20 -2.72
C LYS A 312 14.57 24.34 -2.46
N ASN A 313 15.27 24.58 -1.35
CA ASN A 313 16.42 23.77 -0.94
C ASN A 313 16.00 22.36 -0.53
N SER A 314 14.89 22.16 0.18
CA SER A 314 14.34 20.84 0.53
C SER A 314 13.90 20.08 -0.72
N ILE A 315 13.30 20.74 -1.72
CA ILE A 315 12.95 20.14 -3.01
C ILE A 315 14.21 19.80 -3.81
N LEU A 316 15.23 20.65 -3.81
CA LEU A 316 16.52 20.39 -4.47
C LEU A 316 17.27 19.24 -3.79
N VAL A 317 17.33 19.24 -2.46
CA VAL A 317 17.90 18.16 -1.64
C VAL A 317 17.11 16.88 -1.86
N TYR A 318 15.78 16.91 -1.90
CA TYR A 318 14.94 15.74 -2.20
C TYR A 318 15.19 15.22 -3.62
N LYS A 319 15.27 16.08 -4.64
CA LYS A 319 15.60 15.69 -6.01
C LYS A 319 17.02 15.12 -6.13
N TYR A 320 17.98 15.73 -5.45
CA TYR A 320 19.38 15.30 -5.42
C TYR A 320 19.55 13.98 -4.67
N PHE A 321 18.86 13.82 -3.54
CA PHE A 321 18.79 12.59 -2.77
C PHE A 321 18.10 11.48 -3.56
N ARG A 322 17.04 11.77 -4.31
CA ARG A 322 16.39 10.84 -5.24
C ARG A 322 17.34 10.36 -6.34
N ILE A 323 18.16 11.25 -6.90
CA ILE A 323 19.16 10.91 -7.93
C ILE A 323 20.31 10.09 -7.32
N LEU A 324 20.86 10.52 -6.19
CA LEU A 324 21.90 9.78 -5.45
C LEU A 324 21.42 8.40 -4.99
N ARG A 325 20.16 8.26 -4.56
CA ARG A 325 19.56 6.99 -4.15
C ARG A 325 19.36 6.04 -5.34
N LYS A 326 18.98 6.56 -6.52
CA LYS A 326 18.96 5.78 -7.78
C LYS A 326 20.36 5.31 -8.19
N CYS A 327 21.37 6.18 -8.09
CA CYS A 327 22.75 5.82 -8.38
C CYS A 327 23.30 4.77 -7.39
N THR A 328 23.07 4.94 -6.09
CA THR A 328 23.54 3.99 -5.07
C THR A 328 22.81 2.65 -5.14
N PHE A 329 21.51 2.61 -5.47
CA PHE A 329 20.79 1.36 -5.70
C PHE A 329 21.30 0.61 -6.94
N ASN A 330 21.52 1.31 -8.06
CA ASN A 330 22.09 0.71 -9.28
C ASN A 330 23.53 0.21 -9.08
N ILE A 331 24.34 0.95 -8.32
CA ILE A 331 25.71 0.54 -7.95
C ILE A 331 25.67 -0.67 -7.01
N ALA A 332 24.78 -0.69 -6.01
CA ALA A 332 24.61 -1.84 -5.11
C ALA A 332 24.13 -3.10 -5.86
N GLN A 333 23.31 -2.94 -6.90
CA GLN A 333 22.87 -4.05 -7.77
C GLN A 333 24.01 -4.55 -8.67
N GLN A 334 24.84 -3.65 -9.21
CA GLN A 334 26.06 -4.01 -9.96
C GLN A 334 27.12 -4.68 -9.07
N ASP A 335 27.30 -4.21 -7.84
CA ASP A 335 28.21 -4.79 -6.85
C ASP A 335 27.72 -6.16 -6.38
N SER A 336 26.41 -6.36 -6.20
CA SER A 336 25.84 -7.69 -5.93
C SER A 336 26.11 -8.67 -7.09
N LEU A 337 25.99 -8.22 -8.34
CA LEU A 337 26.32 -9.02 -9.53
C LEU A 337 27.82 -9.30 -9.68
N MET A 338 28.68 -8.36 -9.30
CA MET A 338 30.15 -8.49 -9.31
C MET A 338 30.66 -9.39 -8.16
N ILE A 339 30.09 -9.30 -6.97
CA ILE A 339 30.40 -10.14 -5.81
C ILE A 339 30.01 -11.60 -6.10
N THR A 340 28.85 -11.83 -6.73
CA THR A 340 28.41 -13.19 -7.11
C THR A 340 29.25 -13.82 -8.23
N LYS A 341 29.91 -13.00 -9.08
CA LYS A 341 30.90 -13.47 -10.07
C LYS A 341 32.29 -13.70 -9.46
N ARG A 342 32.71 -12.92 -8.45
CA ARG A 342 34.03 -13.06 -7.80
C ARG A 342 34.10 -14.18 -6.75
N THR A 343 33.01 -14.51 -6.06
CA THR A 343 33.00 -15.63 -5.09
C THR A 343 33.11 -17.01 -5.76
N ARG A 344 32.97 -17.09 -7.09
CA ARG A 344 33.19 -18.32 -7.85
C ARG A 344 34.67 -18.58 -8.22
N TYR A 345 35.59 -17.64 -7.94
CA TYR A 345 36.98 -17.72 -8.41
C TYR A 345 38.08 -17.55 -7.35
N ILE A 346 37.77 -17.37 -6.06
CA ILE A 346 38.82 -17.13 -5.05
C ILE A 346 38.54 -17.92 -3.77
N TRP A 347 38.82 -19.22 -3.81
CA TRP A 347 39.24 -20.00 -2.63
C TRP A 347 40.76 -19.91 -2.55
N HIS A 348 41.28 -18.83 -1.96
CA HIS A 348 42.51 -18.77 -1.17
C HIS A 348 42.89 -17.31 -0.92
N ILE A 349 43.31 -17.05 0.33
CA ILE A 349 43.94 -15.83 0.87
C ILE A 349 43.01 -14.91 1.69
N ARG A 350 43.34 -14.79 2.98
CA ARG A 350 42.77 -13.90 4.03
C ARG A 350 43.45 -12.50 4.00
N PRO A 351 42.88 -11.48 4.68
CA PRO A 351 42.78 -10.12 4.13
C PRO A 351 43.69 -9.08 4.77
N GLN A 352 43.99 -7.99 4.04
CA GLN A 352 44.24 -6.68 4.63
C GLN A 352 43.12 -5.71 4.21
N LYS A 353 42.24 -5.38 5.16
CA LYS A 353 41.23 -4.33 5.07
C LYS A 353 41.73 -3.11 5.85
N SER A 354 41.88 -1.96 5.19
CA SER A 354 41.67 -0.64 5.84
C SER A 354 41.89 0.59 4.94
N VAL A 355 42.51 0.50 3.76
CA VAL A 355 42.90 1.74 3.02
C VAL A 355 42.07 2.04 1.76
N LEU A 356 41.25 1.12 1.27
CA LEU A 356 40.51 1.28 0.00
C LEU A 356 39.15 2.01 0.07
N PHE A 357 38.64 2.35 1.27
CA PHE A 357 37.27 2.83 1.43
C PHE A 357 37.10 4.34 1.20
N ASN A 358 38.15 5.15 1.42
CA ASN A 358 38.06 6.61 1.26
C ASN A 358 38.40 7.12 -0.14
N TYR A 359 39.12 6.35 -0.96
CA TYR A 359 39.49 6.75 -2.33
C TYR A 359 38.36 6.47 -3.35
N THR A 360 37.46 5.54 -3.05
CA THR A 360 36.33 5.16 -3.90
C THR A 360 35.16 6.14 -3.78
N PHE A 361 34.87 6.67 -2.59
CA PHE A 361 33.72 7.57 -2.38
C PHE A 361 33.86 8.90 -3.14
N LYS A 362 35.05 9.51 -3.13
CA LYS A 362 35.30 10.81 -3.78
C LYS A 362 35.37 10.72 -5.31
N ASN A 363 35.71 9.56 -5.85
CA ASN A 363 35.67 9.31 -7.30
C ASN A 363 34.24 9.02 -7.78
N ILE A 364 33.41 8.32 -7.01
CA ILE A 364 32.00 8.05 -7.36
C ILE A 364 31.19 9.35 -7.44
N GLU A 365 31.44 10.30 -6.53
CA GLU A 365 30.78 11.62 -6.53
C GLU A 365 31.12 12.44 -7.79
N ASN A 366 32.39 12.41 -8.22
CA ASN A 366 32.85 13.09 -9.44
C ASN A 366 32.39 12.41 -10.73
N THR A 367 32.25 11.08 -10.74
CA THR A 367 31.72 10.35 -11.91
C THR A 367 30.22 10.56 -12.08
N CYS A 368 29.45 10.68 -10.98
CA CYS A 368 28.02 10.95 -11.06
C CYS A 368 27.70 12.39 -11.51
N LEU A 369 28.47 13.39 -11.07
CA LEU A 369 28.28 14.79 -11.50
C LEU A 369 28.54 15.00 -13.00
N LYS A 370 29.50 14.28 -13.59
CA LYS A 370 29.88 14.38 -15.02
C LYS A 370 28.86 13.79 -16.00
N LEU A 371 27.90 12.98 -15.54
CA LEU A 371 26.87 12.36 -16.39
C LEU A 371 25.55 13.16 -16.44
N THR A 372 25.51 14.33 -15.79
CA THR A 372 24.31 15.18 -15.64
C THR A 372 24.48 16.62 -16.16
N LEU A 373 25.61 16.93 -16.79
CA LEU A 373 25.79 18.08 -17.68
C LEU A 373 25.85 17.55 -19.11
#